data_AF-A0A2J8JKT1-F1
#
_entry.id   AF-A0A2J8JKT1-F1
#
_cell.length_a   1.000
_cell.length_b   1.000
_cell.length_c   1.000
_cell.angle_alpha   90.00
_cell.angle_beta   90.00
_cell.angle_gamma   90.00
#
_symmetry.space_group_name_H-M   'P 1'
#
loop_
_entity.id
_entity.type
_entity.pdbx_description
1 polymer ?
#
loop_
_entity_poly.entity_id
_entity_poly.type
_entity_poly.pdbx_seq_one_letter_code
_entity_poly.pdbx_strand_id
1 'polypeptide(L)'
;MKGKLARSTKEIPDEISILLLGVAHFKGQWVTKFDSRKTSLEDFHLDEERTVRVPMMSDPKAVLRYGLDSDLSCKIAQLPLTGSTSIIFFL
;
A
#
# COMPACT_ATOMS: atom_id res chain seq x y z
N MET A 1 -12.81 17.28 15.07
CA MET A 1 -13.07 16.13 14.17
C MET A 1 -11.77 15.73 13.47
N LYS A 2 -11.38 14.44 13.49
CA LYS A 2 -10.18 13.95 12.78
C LYS A 2 -10.58 13.50 11.37
N GLY A 3 -10.69 14.44 10.43
CA GLY A 3 -11.00 14.15 9.02
C GLY A 3 -9.85 13.40 8.34
N LYS A 4 -10.08 12.14 7.93
CA LYS A 4 -9.08 11.32 7.20
C LYS A 4 -9.51 10.96 5.78
N LEU A 5 -10.77 11.24 5.45
CA LEU A 5 -11.33 11.07 4.12
C LEU A 5 -11.61 12.46 3.55
N ALA A 6 -11.20 12.70 2.31
CA ALA A 6 -11.56 13.93 1.61
C ALA A 6 -13.08 13.99 1.47
N ARG A 7 -13.65 15.19 1.62
CA ARG A 7 -15.08 15.39 1.46
C ARG A 7 -15.46 15.12 0.01
N SER A 8 -16.46 14.27 -0.20
CA SER A 8 -17.07 14.13 -1.52
C SER A 8 -17.77 15.44 -1.89
N THR A 9 -17.43 15.99 -3.05
CA THR A 9 -18.10 17.15 -3.65
C THR A 9 -19.12 16.74 -4.72
N LYS A 10 -19.37 15.42 -4.88
CA LYS A 10 -20.37 14.93 -5.83
C LYS A 10 -21.77 15.25 -5.31
N GLU A 11 -22.56 15.91 -6.15
CA GLU A 11 -23.99 16.09 -5.93
C GLU A 11 -24.69 14.74 -5.91
N ILE A 12 -25.66 14.62 -5.00
CA ILE A 12 -26.51 13.44 -4.89
C ILE A 12 -27.76 13.71 -5.75
N PRO A 13 -28.12 12.82 -6.70
CA PRO A 13 -29.29 13.00 -7.55
C PRO A 13 -30.59 13.27 -6.77
N ASP A 14 -31.46 14.12 -7.33
CA ASP A 14 -32.72 14.55 -6.71
C ASP A 14 -33.73 13.40 -6.54
N GLU A 15 -33.70 12.40 -7.44
CA GLU A 15 -34.57 11.22 -7.39
C GLU A 15 -33.81 9.96 -6.97
N ILE A 16 -33.37 9.89 -5.71
CA ILE A 16 -32.84 8.65 -5.11
C ILE A 16 -33.91 7.95 -4.30
N SER A 17 -34.16 6.67 -4.62
CA SER A 17 -34.96 5.78 -3.77
C SER A 17 -34.13 5.09 -2.69
N ILE A 18 -32.92 4.58 -3.02
CA ILE A 18 -32.01 3.94 -2.06
C ILE A 18 -30.56 4.27 -2.45
N LEU A 19 -29.75 4.71 -1.48
CA LEU A 19 -28.30 4.92 -1.63
C LEU A 19 -27.52 4.01 -0.67
N LEU A 20 -26.65 3.17 -1.22
CA LEU A 20 -25.68 2.40 -0.44
C LEU A 20 -24.31 3.06 -0.55
N LEU A 21 -23.74 3.47 0.60
CA LEU A 21 -22.45 4.14 0.68
C LEU A 21 -21.48 3.36 1.57
N GLY A 22 -20.36 2.92 0.99
CA GLY A 22 -19.24 2.31 1.71
C GLY A 22 -18.05 3.25 1.76
N VAL A 23 -17.54 3.54 2.97
CA VAL A 23 -16.31 4.31 3.17
C VAL A 23 -15.37 3.58 4.11
N ALA A 24 -14.08 3.52 3.75
CA ALA A 24 -13.05 2.90 4.57
C ALA A 24 -11.77 3.72 4.52
N HIS A 25 -11.07 3.80 5.65
CA HIS A 25 -9.75 4.40 5.75
C HIS A 25 -8.85 3.48 6.59
N PHE A 26 -7.69 3.10 6.05
CA PHE A 26 -6.70 2.30 6.74
C PHE A 26 -5.38 3.07 6.93
N LYS A 27 -4.83 3.02 8.14
CA LYS A 27 -3.47 3.47 8.45
C LYS A 27 -2.84 2.51 9.46
N GLY A 28 -2.03 1.59 8.97
CA GLY A 28 -1.29 0.64 9.78
C GLY A 28 0.08 1.16 10.21
N GLN A 29 0.73 0.43 11.09
CA GLN A 29 2.15 0.59 11.41
C GLN A 29 2.83 -0.77 11.22
N TRP A 30 3.99 -0.80 10.59
CA TRP A 30 4.81 -2.01 10.51
C TRP A 30 5.23 -2.46 11.91
N VAL A 31 5.34 -3.77 12.12
CA VAL A 31 5.92 -4.31 13.37
C VAL A 31 7.37 -3.85 13.50
N THR A 32 8.14 -3.96 12.42
CA THR A 32 9.50 -3.39 12.30
C THR A 32 9.44 -2.16 11.41
N LYS A 33 9.78 -0.99 11.97
CA LYS A 33 9.75 0.29 11.24
C LYS A 33 10.99 0.44 10.36
N PHE A 34 10.79 1.01 9.17
CA PHE A 34 11.88 1.49 8.33
C PHE A 34 12.56 2.71 8.96
N ASP A 35 13.88 2.81 8.82
CA ASP A 35 14.64 4.01 9.19
C ASP A 35 14.41 5.09 8.14
N SER A 36 13.79 6.21 8.53
CA SER A 36 13.46 7.30 7.60
C SER A 36 14.69 7.92 6.94
N ARG A 37 15.88 7.83 7.56
CA ARG A 37 17.14 8.32 6.99
C ARG A 37 17.65 7.46 5.85
N LYS A 38 17.14 6.23 5.72
CA LYS A 38 17.45 5.29 4.63
C LYS A 38 16.42 5.33 3.51
N THR A 39 15.50 6.29 3.54
CA THR A 39 14.57 6.52 2.43
C THR A 39 15.23 7.46 1.42
N SER A 40 15.42 7.00 0.19
CA SER A 40 16.06 7.75 -0.89
C SER A 40 15.22 7.69 -2.17
N LEU A 41 15.48 8.60 -3.11
CA LEU A 41 14.86 8.55 -4.43
C LEU A 41 15.51 7.43 -5.26
N GLU A 42 14.75 6.39 -5.53
CA GLU A 42 15.16 5.24 -6.35
C GLU A 42 14.31 5.14 -7.61
N ASP A 43 14.81 4.44 -8.61
CA ASP A 43 14.11 4.19 -9.87
C ASP A 43 12.97 3.18 -9.67
N PHE A 44 11.79 3.52 -10.17
CA PHE A 44 10.62 2.65 -10.25
C PHE A 44 10.19 2.54 -11.72
N HIS A 45 10.22 1.33 -12.25
CA HIS A 45 9.85 1.04 -13.63
C HIS A 45 8.33 0.97 -13.74
N LEU A 46 7.74 1.89 -14.51
CA LEU A 46 6.31 1.87 -14.81
C LEU A 46 5.99 0.80 -15.85
N ASP A 47 6.94 0.58 -16.76
CA ASP A 47 7.00 -0.47 -17.77
C ASP A 47 8.45 -0.58 -18.28
N GLU A 48 8.66 -1.27 -19.40
CA GLU A 48 9.97 -1.53 -20.01
C GLU A 48 10.69 -0.26 -20.51
N GLU A 49 9.97 0.81 -20.81
CA GLU A 49 10.52 2.02 -21.42
C GLU A 49 10.55 3.21 -20.44
N ARG A 50 9.63 3.24 -19.48
CA ARG A 50 9.38 4.41 -18.63
C ARG A 50 9.78 4.15 -17.20
N THR A 51 10.58 5.06 -16.66
CA THR A 51 11.05 5.04 -15.26
C THR A 51 10.75 6.38 -14.59
N VAL A 52 10.32 6.31 -13.33
CA VAL A 52 10.14 7.49 -12.46
C VAL A 52 10.92 7.29 -11.17
N ARG A 53 11.33 8.39 -10.53
CA ARG A 53 12.01 8.33 -9.24
C ARG A 53 11.00 8.48 -8.10
N VAL A 54 11.00 7.53 -7.17
CA VAL A 54 10.10 7.51 -6.02
C VAL A 54 10.89 7.42 -4.71
N PRO A 55 10.40 8.01 -3.61
CA PRO A 55 11.03 7.81 -2.30
C PRO A 55 10.83 6.36 -1.85
N MET A 56 11.87 5.55 -1.95
CA MET A 56 11.85 4.14 -1.60
C MET A 56 12.37 3.91 -0.18
N MET A 57 11.57 3.25 0.65
CA MET A 57 12.01 2.82 1.99
C MET A 57 12.96 1.63 1.87
N SER A 58 13.96 1.56 2.74
CA SER A 58 14.97 0.50 2.71
C SER A 58 15.22 -0.12 4.07
N ASP A 59 15.25 -1.44 4.12
CA ASP A 59 15.76 -2.22 5.24
C ASP A 59 16.55 -3.45 4.70
N PRO A 60 17.89 -3.36 4.62
CA PRO A 60 18.73 -4.45 4.12
C PRO A 60 18.70 -5.72 4.97
N LYS A 61 18.15 -5.68 6.19
CA LYS A 61 18.05 -6.81 7.11
C LYS A 61 16.60 -7.18 7.41
N ALA A 62 15.66 -6.77 6.55
CA ALA A 62 14.25 -7.03 6.73
C ALA A 62 13.98 -8.53 6.88
N VAL A 63 13.33 -8.91 7.97
CA VAL A 63 12.82 -10.27 8.17
C VAL A 63 11.37 -10.30 7.71
N LEU A 64 11.09 -11.05 6.64
CA LEU A 64 9.78 -11.20 6.04
C LEU A 64 9.53 -12.65 5.64
N ARG A 65 8.26 -13.06 5.56
CA ARG A 65 7.93 -14.38 4.98
C ARG A 65 7.95 -14.23 3.47
N TYR A 66 8.68 -15.13 2.81
CA TYR A 66 8.94 -15.08 1.37
C TYR A 66 8.58 -16.41 0.71
N GLY A 67 8.07 -16.36 -0.51
CA GLY A 67 7.81 -17.52 -1.36
C GLY A 67 7.99 -17.19 -2.83
N LEU A 68 8.23 -18.22 -3.64
CA LEU A 68 8.24 -18.14 -5.09
C LEU A 68 7.07 -18.98 -5.61
N ASP A 69 6.26 -18.39 -6.48
CA ASP A 69 5.17 -19.09 -7.15
C ASP A 69 5.55 -19.26 -8.63
N SER A 70 5.83 -20.50 -9.01
CA SER A 70 6.23 -20.82 -10.39
C SER A 70 5.05 -20.75 -11.37
N ASP A 71 3.84 -21.07 -10.91
CA ASP A 71 2.65 -21.07 -11.76
C ASP A 71 2.27 -19.62 -12.12
N LEU A 72 2.46 -18.69 -11.18
CA LEU A 72 2.26 -17.25 -11.38
C LEU A 72 3.52 -16.49 -11.83
N SER A 73 4.67 -17.16 -11.87
CA SER A 73 5.98 -16.56 -12.17
C SER A 73 6.29 -15.30 -11.33
N CYS A 74 5.94 -15.32 -10.03
CA CYS A 74 6.08 -14.15 -9.16
C CYS A 74 6.74 -14.48 -7.81
N LYS A 75 7.26 -13.43 -7.18
CA LYS A 75 7.78 -13.42 -5.82
C LYS A 75 6.68 -12.96 -4.87
N ILE A 76 6.42 -13.73 -3.82
CA ILE A 76 5.44 -13.39 -2.79
C ILE A 76 6.16 -13.02 -1.51
N ALA A 77 5.82 -11.85 -0.95
CA ALA A 77 6.37 -11.36 0.31
C ALA A 77 5.24 -10.94 1.26
N GLN A 78 5.30 -11.35 2.53
CA GLN A 78 4.37 -10.91 3.57
C GLN A 78 5.09 -10.10 4.63
N LEU A 79 4.66 -8.85 4.82
CA LEU A 79 5.16 -7.96 5.87
C LEU A 79 4.08 -7.73 6.95
N PRO A 80 4.40 -7.96 8.23
CA PRO A 80 3.45 -7.80 9.32
C PRO A 80 3.26 -6.33 9.74
N LEU A 81 2.02 -5.99 10.07
CA LEU A 81 1.61 -4.76 10.72
C LEU A 81 1.30 -5.04 12.20
N THR A 82 1.32 -3.99 13.02
CA THR A 82 0.80 -4.06 14.38
C THR A 82 -0.70 -4.42 14.36
N GLY A 83 -1.17 -5.12 15.40
CA GLY A 83 -2.57 -5.56 15.48
C GLY A 83 -2.89 -6.78 14.61
N SER A 84 -1.95 -7.73 14.51
CA SER A 84 -2.15 -9.05 13.89
C SER A 84 -2.65 -9.02 12.43
N THR A 85 -2.34 -7.94 11.71
CA THR A 85 -2.61 -7.80 10.26
C THR A 85 -1.31 -7.90 9.48
N SER A 86 -1.36 -8.21 8.19
CA SER A 86 -0.20 -8.17 7.30
C SER A 86 -0.56 -7.66 5.91
N ILE A 87 0.43 -7.15 5.19
CA ILE A 87 0.33 -6.88 3.75
C ILE A 87 1.06 -7.99 3.00
N ILE A 88 0.45 -8.50 1.93
CA ILE A 88 1.06 -9.47 1.00
C ILE A 88 1.34 -8.74 -0.31
N PHE A 89 2.58 -8.84 -0.78
CA PHE A 89 3.05 -8.31 -2.06
C PHE A 89 3.22 -9.46 -3.04
N PHE A 90 2.80 -9.24 -4.28
CA PHE A 90 3.07 -10.09 -5.44
C PHE A 90 3.92 -9.26 -6.40
N LEU A 91 5.13 -9.72 -6.68
CA LEU A 91 6.11 -9.02 -7.52
C LEU A 91 6.52 -9.88 -8.71
#